data_AF-A0A7J6KJI1-F1
#
_entry.id   AF-A0A7J6KJI1-F1
#
_cell.length_a   1.000
_cell.length_b   1.000
_cell.length_c   1.000
_cell.angle_alpha   90.00
_cell.angle_beta   90.00
_cell.angle_gamma   90.00
#
_symmetry.space_group_name_H-M   'P 1'
#
loop_
_entity.id
_entity.type
_entity.pdbx_description
1 polymer ?
#
loop_
_entity_poly.entity_id
_entity_poly.type
_entity_poly.pdbx_seq_one_letter_code
_entity_poly.pdbx_strand_id
1 'polypeptide(L)'
;MVPTMTQMAKRMVNIVATLADSSGVIEDWVPHQWFRRCTLDFTVATHFGKDYNLQNTLDMRRDKEREIAHKAVQGWMDAIDYVFKHTYLAPIMQDRYPFKFNRAVAEFYSCKKAVVQYSEKIINERMAELKAGATPKTNVLDKLLDMHKGDLTWNLVT
;
A
#
# COMPACT_ATOMS: atom_id res chain seq x y z
N MET A 1 -2.38 -12.55 23.09
CA MET A 1 -1.88 -11.61 22.06
C MET A 1 -3.07 -11.04 21.31
N VAL A 2 -3.17 -9.71 21.11
CA VAL A 2 -4.29 -9.10 20.37
C VAL A 2 -3.99 -9.22 18.86
N PRO A 3 -4.90 -9.73 18.02
CA PRO A 3 -4.68 -9.83 16.58
C PRO A 3 -4.36 -8.47 15.94
N THR A 4 -3.44 -8.45 14.95
CA THR A 4 -3.05 -7.22 14.24
C THR A 4 -4.23 -6.46 13.68
N MET A 5 -5.20 -7.16 13.08
CA MET A 5 -6.43 -6.55 12.57
C MET A 5 -7.23 -5.82 13.66
N THR A 6 -7.32 -6.39 14.86
CA THR A 6 -7.98 -5.75 16.01
C THR A 6 -7.23 -4.50 16.48
N GLN A 7 -5.89 -4.53 16.47
CA GLN A 7 -5.07 -3.37 16.81
C GLN A 7 -5.27 -2.23 15.80
N MET A 8 -5.30 -2.57 14.50
CA MET A 8 -5.57 -1.61 13.42
C MET A 8 -6.98 -1.00 13.53
N ALA A 9 -7.99 -1.82 13.83
CA ALA A 9 -9.37 -1.33 14.01
C ALA A 9 -9.48 -0.37 15.22
N LYS A 10 -8.84 -0.69 16.34
CA LYS A 10 -8.79 0.19 17.51
C LYS A 10 -8.12 1.53 17.18
N ARG A 11 -6.98 1.49 16.47
CA ARG A 11 -6.27 2.69 16.03
C ARG A 11 -7.16 3.56 15.15
N MET A 12 -7.84 2.95 14.18
CA MET A 12 -8.75 3.62 13.27
C MET A 12 -9.86 4.38 14.01
N VAL A 13 -10.53 3.73 14.97
CA VAL A 13 -11.56 4.36 15.82
C VAL A 13 -10.99 5.50 16.65
N ASN A 14 -9.83 5.29 17.29
CA ASN A 14 -9.20 6.30 18.13
C ASN A 14 -8.82 7.56 17.34
N ILE A 15 -8.33 7.41 16.10
CA ILE A 15 -7.98 8.55 15.25
C ILE A 15 -9.24 9.35 14.89
N VAL A 16 -10.33 8.70 14.48
CA VAL A 16 -11.60 9.37 14.18
C VAL A 16 -12.13 10.11 15.41
N ALA A 17 -12.12 9.46 16.58
CA ALA A 17 -12.57 10.06 17.83
C ALA A 17 -11.71 11.27 18.24
N THR A 18 -10.41 11.27 17.90
CA THR A 18 -9.50 12.39 18.20
C THR A 18 -9.68 13.56 17.22
N LEU A 19 -10.04 13.27 15.97
CA LEU A 19 -10.25 14.29 14.93
C LEU A 19 -11.63 14.94 15.02
N ALA A 20 -12.61 14.25 15.62
CA ALA A 20 -13.95 14.77 15.79
C ALA A 20 -14.00 15.81 16.92
N ASP A 21 -14.70 16.90 16.70
CA ASP A 21 -15.00 17.89 17.73
C ASP A 21 -16.05 17.36 18.74
N SER A 22 -16.42 18.19 19.72
CA SER A 22 -17.42 17.84 20.73
C SER A 22 -18.82 17.56 20.16
N SER A 23 -19.10 17.96 18.92
CA SER A 23 -20.35 17.67 18.21
C SER A 23 -20.26 16.41 17.32
N GLY A 24 -19.08 15.80 17.24
CA GLY A 24 -18.82 14.63 16.40
C GLY A 24 -18.47 14.97 14.95
N VAL A 25 -18.21 16.24 14.64
CA VAL A 25 -17.87 16.71 13.29
C VAL A 25 -16.36 16.72 13.11
N ILE A 26 -15.90 16.24 11.95
CA ILE A 26 -14.50 16.36 11.54
C ILE A 26 -14.43 17.43 10.43
N GLU A 27 -13.65 18.48 10.66
CA GLU A 27 -13.42 19.55 9.69
C GLU A 27 -12.65 19.01 8.47
N ASP A 28 -12.99 19.49 7.25
CA ASP A 28 -12.40 19.06 5.97
C ASP A 28 -12.36 17.53 5.78
N TRP A 29 -13.37 16.83 6.29
CA TRP A 29 -13.36 15.37 6.27
C TRP A 29 -13.55 14.79 4.88
N VAL A 30 -12.54 14.02 4.45
CA VAL A 30 -12.56 13.28 3.17
C VAL A 30 -12.53 11.77 3.47
N PRO A 31 -13.67 11.16 3.85
CA PRO A 31 -13.72 9.79 4.37
C PRO A 31 -13.15 8.78 3.39
N HIS A 32 -13.46 8.89 2.10
CA HIS A 32 -13.01 7.94 1.09
C HIS A 32 -11.47 7.87 0.97
N GLN A 33 -10.77 9.01 1.05
CA GLN A 33 -9.31 9.03 1.03
C GLN A 33 -8.72 8.43 2.32
N TRP A 34 -9.36 8.69 3.46
CA TRP A 34 -8.90 8.13 4.73
C TRP A 34 -9.16 6.63 4.82
N PHE A 35 -10.33 6.13 4.41
CA PHE A 35 -10.61 4.69 4.31
C PHE A 35 -9.63 3.98 3.40
N ARG A 36 -9.28 4.57 2.25
CA ARG A 36 -8.27 4.00 1.35
C ARG A 36 -6.90 3.85 2.03
N ARG A 37 -6.48 4.86 2.81
CA ARG A 37 -5.25 4.77 3.63
C ARG A 37 -5.35 3.68 4.69
N CYS A 38 -6.50 3.57 5.35
CA CYS A 38 -6.75 2.51 6.34
C CYS A 38 -6.64 1.12 5.68
N THR A 39 -7.30 0.88 4.55
CA THR A 39 -7.23 -0.40 3.83
C THR A 39 -5.81 -0.79 3.50
N LEU A 40 -4.99 0.17 3.04
CA LEU A 40 -3.58 -0.07 2.79
C LEU A 40 -2.81 -0.44 4.07
N ASP A 41 -2.99 0.32 5.16
CA ASP A 41 -2.33 0.06 6.44
C ASP A 41 -2.69 -1.32 6.99
N PHE A 42 -3.98 -1.68 6.93
CA PHE A 42 -4.49 -3.00 7.29
C PHE A 42 -3.83 -4.08 6.46
N THR A 43 -3.79 -3.91 5.14
CA THR A 43 -3.22 -4.90 4.21
C THR A 43 -1.76 -5.13 4.55
N VAL A 44 -0.98 -4.05 4.69
CA VAL A 44 0.46 -4.17 4.91
C VAL A 44 0.80 -4.74 6.29
N ALA A 45 0.09 -4.31 7.33
CA ALA A 45 0.29 -4.83 8.68
C ALA A 45 -0.12 -6.31 8.80
N THR A 46 -1.23 -6.72 8.20
CA THR A 46 -1.76 -8.08 8.35
C THR A 46 -1.10 -9.09 7.41
N HIS A 47 -0.81 -8.71 6.17
CA HIS A 47 -0.29 -9.62 5.15
C HIS A 47 1.24 -9.66 5.12
N PHE A 48 1.89 -8.51 5.34
CA PHE A 48 3.35 -8.37 5.25
C PHE A 48 4.02 -8.11 6.60
N GLY A 49 3.25 -7.91 7.68
CA GLY A 49 3.78 -7.74 9.03
C GLY A 49 4.52 -6.41 9.26
N LYS A 50 4.33 -5.42 8.40
CA LYS A 50 4.93 -4.08 8.51
C LYS A 50 3.86 -3.07 8.85
N ASP A 51 4.08 -2.26 9.89
CA ASP A 51 3.15 -1.22 10.31
C ASP A 51 3.74 0.15 9.95
N TYR A 52 3.23 0.75 8.86
CA TYR A 52 3.60 2.10 8.45
C TYR A 52 2.73 3.18 9.10
N ASN A 53 1.77 2.78 9.94
CA ASN A 53 0.84 3.67 10.64
C ASN A 53 0.12 4.66 9.71
N LEU A 54 -0.17 4.30 8.45
CA LEU A 54 -0.72 5.21 7.43
C LEU A 54 -2.05 5.86 7.80
N GLN A 55 -2.75 5.31 8.81
CA GLN A 55 -3.99 5.88 9.36
C GLN A 55 -3.77 7.24 10.05
N ASN A 56 -2.60 7.49 10.65
CA ASN A 56 -2.36 8.70 11.44
C ASN A 56 -1.83 9.88 10.59
N THR A 57 -2.70 10.75 10.11
CA THR A 57 -2.28 11.87 9.25
C THR A 57 -1.47 12.95 9.95
N LEU A 58 -1.47 13.01 11.30
CA LEU A 58 -0.93 14.13 12.08
C LEU A 58 0.60 14.25 12.08
N ASP A 59 1.34 13.26 11.57
CA ASP A 59 2.81 13.29 11.54
C ASP A 59 3.44 12.78 10.23
N MET A 60 2.67 12.64 9.14
CA MET A 60 3.21 12.09 7.88
C MET A 60 4.40 12.88 7.32
N ARG A 61 4.47 14.19 7.56
CA ARG A 61 5.56 15.05 7.06
C ARG A 61 6.90 14.84 7.80
N ARG A 62 6.89 14.22 8.98
CA ARG A 62 8.09 14.01 9.80
C ARG A 62 8.75 12.67 9.55
N ASP A 63 7.99 11.71 9.03
CA ASP A 63 8.48 10.39 8.64
C ASP A 63 8.51 10.28 7.11
N LYS A 64 9.68 10.59 6.54
CA LYS A 64 9.90 10.57 5.09
C LYS A 64 9.65 9.20 4.47
N GLU A 65 9.98 8.12 5.17
CA GLU A 65 9.78 6.77 4.65
C GLU A 65 8.28 6.47 4.53
N ARG A 66 7.53 6.82 5.55
CA ARG A 66 6.07 6.72 5.59
C ARG A 66 5.38 7.60 4.55
N GLU A 67 5.86 8.82 4.35
CA GLU A 67 5.35 9.75 3.33
C GLU A 67 5.56 9.19 1.91
N ILE A 68 6.76 8.68 1.62
CA ILE A 68 7.08 8.14 0.30
C ILE A 68 6.30 6.83 0.06
N ALA A 69 6.18 5.95 1.05
CA ALA A 69 5.39 4.72 0.94
C ALA A 69 3.92 5.04 0.67
N HIS A 70 3.37 6.01 1.39
CA HIS A 70 2.00 6.48 1.17
C HIS A 70 1.80 7.01 -0.25
N LYS A 71 2.66 7.94 -0.69
CA LYS A 71 2.60 8.54 -2.04
C LYS A 71 2.76 7.50 -3.14
N ALA A 72 3.70 6.57 -3.00
CA ALA A 72 3.95 5.52 -3.98
C ALA A 72 2.73 4.62 -4.16
N VAL A 73 2.12 4.17 -3.06
CA VAL A 73 0.97 3.25 -3.16
C VAL A 73 -0.30 3.99 -3.57
N GLN A 74 -0.53 5.20 -3.06
CA GLN A 74 -1.67 6.02 -3.49
C GLN A 74 -1.58 6.38 -4.97
N GLY A 75 -0.42 6.87 -5.41
CA GLY A 75 -0.18 7.21 -6.81
C GLY A 75 -0.27 5.99 -7.72
N TRP A 76 0.19 4.81 -7.27
CA TRP A 76 0.01 3.58 -8.03
C TRP A 76 -1.47 3.21 -8.19
N MET A 77 -2.27 3.27 -7.11
CA MET A 77 -3.70 2.98 -7.19
C MET A 77 -4.48 4.02 -8.03
N ASP A 78 -4.15 5.31 -7.93
CA ASP A 78 -4.78 6.37 -8.74
C ASP A 78 -4.45 6.20 -10.22
N ALA A 79 -3.20 5.84 -10.51
CA ALA A 79 -2.76 5.63 -11.86
C ALA A 79 -3.25 4.30 -12.46
N ILE A 80 -3.50 3.26 -11.64
CA ILE A 80 -4.24 2.06 -12.04
C ILE A 80 -5.65 2.42 -12.51
N ASP A 81 -6.38 3.22 -11.72
CA ASP A 81 -7.73 3.68 -12.09
C ASP A 81 -7.70 4.49 -13.39
N TYR A 82 -6.69 5.36 -13.56
CA TYR A 82 -6.45 6.05 -14.83
C TYR A 82 -6.21 5.06 -15.99
N VAL A 83 -5.30 4.10 -15.83
CA VAL A 83 -5.01 3.12 -16.88
C VAL A 83 -6.25 2.32 -17.21
N PHE A 84 -6.98 1.75 -16.24
CA PHE A 84 -8.20 0.96 -16.49
C PHE A 84 -9.28 1.77 -17.22
N LYS A 85 -9.55 3.01 -16.78
CA LYS A 85 -10.49 3.92 -17.46
C LYS A 85 -10.11 4.22 -18.91
N HIS A 86 -8.82 4.19 -19.21
CA HIS A 86 -8.28 4.49 -20.54
C HIS A 86 -7.77 3.25 -21.28
N THR A 87 -7.98 2.03 -20.75
CA THR A 87 -7.51 0.77 -21.39
C THR A 87 -8.35 0.48 -22.63
N TYR A 88 -9.63 0.86 -22.64
CA TYR A 88 -10.46 0.86 -23.86
C TYR A 88 -9.96 1.83 -24.94
N LEU A 89 -9.15 2.82 -24.56
CA LEU A 89 -8.52 3.78 -25.46
C LEU A 89 -7.07 3.38 -25.80
N ALA A 90 -6.51 2.35 -25.16
CA ALA A 90 -5.11 1.97 -25.29
C ALA A 90 -4.70 1.63 -26.74
N PRO A 91 -5.51 0.89 -27.55
CA PRO A 91 -5.16 0.64 -28.94
C PRO A 91 -5.14 1.91 -29.81
N ILE A 92 -6.01 2.89 -29.50
CA ILE A 92 -6.16 4.13 -30.29
C ILE A 92 -5.13 5.20 -29.86
N MET A 93 -4.73 5.19 -28.59
CA MET A 93 -3.80 6.19 -28.04
C MET A 93 -2.33 5.84 -28.24
N GLN A 94 -1.96 4.57 -28.47
CA GLN A 94 -0.56 4.18 -28.69
C GLN A 94 0.05 4.87 -29.92
N ASP A 95 -0.75 5.07 -30.98
CA ASP A 95 -0.28 5.65 -32.24
C ASP A 95 -0.42 7.19 -32.32
N ARG A 96 -1.29 7.81 -31.50
CA ARG A 96 -1.61 9.25 -31.59
C ARG A 96 -0.99 10.11 -30.50
N TYR A 97 -0.70 9.53 -29.34
CA TYR A 97 -0.07 10.23 -28.22
C TYR A 97 1.02 9.32 -27.66
N PRO A 98 2.31 9.65 -27.78
CA PRO A 98 3.33 8.86 -27.14
C PRO A 98 3.05 8.88 -25.64
N PHE A 99 2.64 7.75 -25.07
CA PHE A 99 2.37 7.55 -23.63
C PHE A 99 3.49 8.11 -22.73
N LYS A 100 4.69 8.26 -23.29
CA LYS A 100 5.90 8.85 -22.72
C LYS A 100 5.77 10.34 -22.30
N PHE A 101 4.83 11.10 -22.88
CA PHE A 101 4.61 12.52 -22.54
C PHE A 101 3.42 12.78 -21.62
N ASN A 102 2.65 11.74 -21.28
CA ASN A 102 1.53 11.87 -20.36
C ASN A 102 2.05 11.81 -18.92
N ARG A 103 1.89 12.91 -18.18
CA ARG A 103 2.31 13.04 -16.78
C ARG A 103 1.74 11.94 -15.89
N ALA A 104 0.46 11.56 -16.07
CA ALA A 104 -0.17 10.52 -15.28
C ALA A 104 0.44 9.14 -15.54
N VAL A 105 0.87 8.89 -16.79
CA VAL A 105 1.54 7.63 -17.17
C VAL A 105 2.97 7.59 -16.65
N ALA A 106 3.69 8.72 -16.69
CA ALA A 106 5.02 8.81 -16.07
C ALA A 106 4.94 8.60 -14.53
N GLU A 107 3.92 9.20 -13.90
CA GLU A 107 3.63 9.04 -12.48
C GLU A 107 3.25 7.59 -12.13
N PHE A 108 2.48 6.89 -12.99
CA PHE A 108 2.21 5.45 -12.87
C PHE A 108 3.50 4.63 -12.75
N TYR A 109 4.41 4.77 -13.72
CA TYR A 109 5.64 3.98 -13.76
C TYR A 109 6.59 4.32 -12.61
N SER A 110 6.65 5.60 -12.21
CA SER A 110 7.40 6.04 -11.03
C SER A 110 6.87 5.40 -9.75
N CYS A 111 5.54 5.44 -9.55
CA CYS A 111 4.89 4.83 -8.40
C CYS A 111 5.04 3.30 -8.40
N LYS A 112 4.86 2.64 -9.54
CA LYS A 112 5.11 1.19 -9.70
C LYS A 112 6.54 0.85 -9.27
N LYS A 113 7.54 1.59 -9.74
CA LYS A 113 8.94 1.37 -9.37
C LYS A 113 9.16 1.50 -7.86
N ALA A 114 8.59 2.53 -7.24
CA ALA A 114 8.67 2.72 -5.80
C ALA A 114 8.01 1.56 -5.03
N VAL A 115 6.82 1.11 -5.43
CA VAL A 115 6.12 -0.04 -4.82
C VAL A 115 6.94 -1.32 -4.92
N VAL A 116 7.60 -1.57 -6.06
CA VAL A 116 8.51 -2.71 -6.23
C VAL A 116 9.69 -2.61 -5.26
N GLN A 117 10.33 -1.45 -5.17
CA GLN A 117 11.45 -1.24 -4.24
C GLN A 117 11.06 -1.46 -2.77
N TYR A 118 9.88 -1.00 -2.36
CA TYR A 118 9.36 -1.26 -1.02
C TYR A 118 9.09 -2.75 -0.78
N SER A 119 8.50 -3.43 -1.76
CA SER A 119 8.25 -4.87 -1.68
C SER A 119 9.56 -5.64 -1.53
N GLU A 120 10.58 -5.32 -2.35
CA GLU A 120 11.91 -5.91 -2.26
C GLU A 120 12.56 -5.65 -0.89
N LYS A 121 12.44 -4.43 -0.35
CA LYS A 121 12.93 -4.10 0.99
C LYS A 121 12.29 -4.98 2.06
N ILE A 122 10.96 -5.07 2.08
CA ILE A 122 10.21 -5.88 3.06
C ILE A 122 10.59 -7.36 2.94
N ILE A 123 10.70 -7.88 1.71
CA ILE A 123 11.11 -9.26 1.44
C ILE A 123 12.53 -9.53 1.97
N ASN A 124 13.48 -8.65 1.66
CA ASN A 124 14.87 -8.79 2.08
C ASN A 124 15.03 -8.70 3.60
N GLU A 125 14.36 -7.73 4.25
CA GLU A 125 14.31 -7.62 5.72
C GLU A 125 13.77 -8.93 6.33
N ARG A 126 12.65 -9.44 5.81
CA ARG A 126 12.04 -10.65 6.36
C ARG A 126 12.90 -11.90 6.14
N MET A 127 13.50 -12.06 4.97
CA MET A 127 14.43 -13.16 4.70
C MET A 127 15.65 -13.11 5.63
N ALA A 128 16.18 -11.92 5.94
CA ALA A 128 17.29 -11.76 6.88
C ALA A 128 16.88 -12.17 8.31
N GLU A 129 15.69 -11.77 8.76
CA GLU A 129 15.13 -12.20 10.05
C GLU A 129 15.00 -13.72 10.14
N LEU A 130 14.44 -14.37 9.11
CA LEU A 130 14.28 -15.83 9.07
C LEU A 130 15.63 -16.55 9.08
N LYS A 131 16.62 -16.06 8.31
CA LYS A 131 18.00 -16.59 8.34
C LYS A 131 18.67 -16.44 9.71
N ALA A 132 18.33 -15.40 10.45
CA ALA A 132 18.79 -15.19 11.82
C ALA A 132 18.04 -16.05 12.87
N GLY A 133 17.11 -16.90 12.45
CA GLY A 133 16.37 -17.81 13.33
C GLY A 133 15.04 -17.25 13.85
N ALA A 134 14.53 -16.16 13.27
CA ALA A 134 13.20 -15.67 13.63
C ALA A 134 12.13 -16.74 13.28
N THR A 135 11.16 -16.90 14.17
CA THR A 135 10.03 -17.80 13.90
C THR A 135 9.19 -17.30 12.73
N PRO A 136 8.78 -18.19 11.80
CA PRO A 136 7.80 -17.85 10.77
C PRO A 136 6.50 -17.34 11.39
N LYS A 137 5.93 -16.30 10.78
CA LYS A 137 4.63 -15.71 11.07
C LYS A 137 3.58 -16.41 10.21
N THR A 138 2.36 -16.55 10.72
CA THR A 138 1.18 -17.01 9.96
C THR A 138 0.59 -15.86 9.13
N ASN A 139 1.40 -15.25 8.27
CA ASN A 139 1.00 -14.19 7.35
C ASN A 139 1.26 -14.57 5.88
N VAL A 140 0.79 -13.73 4.96
CA VAL A 140 0.90 -14.01 3.52
C VAL A 140 2.35 -13.95 3.05
N LEU A 141 3.16 -13.01 3.56
CA LEU A 141 4.56 -12.90 3.18
C LEU A 141 5.34 -14.18 3.46
N ASP A 142 5.27 -14.69 4.69
CA ASP A 142 6.01 -15.88 5.08
C ASP A 142 5.55 -17.11 4.30
N LYS A 143 4.24 -17.21 4.01
CA LYS A 143 3.72 -18.25 3.12
C LYS A 143 4.31 -18.13 1.72
N LEU A 144 4.38 -16.92 1.15
CA LEU A 144 4.96 -16.70 -0.18
C LEU A 144 6.47 -16.95 -0.23
N LEU A 145 7.19 -16.69 0.86
CA LEU A 145 8.62 -16.95 0.97
C LEU A 145 8.94 -18.45 1.12
N ASP A 146 8.03 -19.23 1.69
CA ASP A 146 8.16 -20.68 1.84
C ASP A 146 7.76 -21.45 0.55
N MET A 147 6.94 -20.85 -0.32
CA MET A 147 6.52 -21.47 -1.57
C MET A 147 7.65 -21.56 -2.59
N HIS A 148 7.75 -22.70 -3.29
CA HIS A 148 8.66 -22.82 -4.43
C HIS A 148 8.19 -21.96 -5.60
N LYS A 149 9.14 -21.40 -6.37
CA LYS A 149 8.86 -20.53 -7.52
C LYS A 149 7.90 -21.17 -8.55
N GLY A 150 7.92 -22.50 -8.68
CA GLY A 150 7.00 -23.25 -9.54
C GLY A 150 5.53 -23.18 -9.10
N ASP A 151 5.28 -23.08 -7.79
CA ASP A 151 3.94 -22.99 -7.21
C ASP A 151 3.34 -21.58 -7.33
N LEU A 152 4.15 -20.58 -7.68
CA LEU A 152 3.72 -19.20 -7.91
C LEU A 152 3.30 -18.97 -9.37
N THR A 153 3.85 -19.73 -10.32
CA THR A 153 3.67 -19.55 -11.78
C THR A 153 2.23 -19.74 -12.29
N TRP A 154 1.32 -20.27 -11.48
CA TRP A 154 -0.11 -20.44 -11.80
C TRP A 154 -1.05 -19.65 -10.89
N ASN A 155 -0.51 -18.91 -9.91
CA ASN A 155 -1.27 -18.07 -9.01
C ASN A 155 -1.34 -16.62 -9.54
N LEU A 156 -2.03 -16.41 -10.67
CA LEU A 156 -2.63 -15.17 -11.21
C LEU A 156 -1.88 -13.81 -11.13
N VAL A 157 -0.63 -13.74 -10.66
CA VAL A 157 0.14 -12.51 -10.41
C VAL A 157 1.54 -12.57 -11.05
N THR A 158 1.74 -13.42 -12.05
CA THR A 158 2.93 -13.40 -12.93
C THR A 158 2.53 -13.15 -14.36
#